data_AF-A0A1A3B126-F1
#
_entry.id   AF-A0A1A3B126-F1
#
_cell.length_a   1.000
_cell.length_b   1.000
_cell.length_c   1.000
_cell.angle_alpha   90.00
_cell.angle_beta   90.00
_cell.angle_gamma   90.00
#
_symmetry.space_group_name_H-M   'P 1'
#
loop_
_entity.id
_entity.type
_entity.pdbx_description
1 polymer ?
#
loop_
_entity_poly.entity_id
_entity_poly.type
_entity_poly.pdbx_seq_one_letter_code
_entity_poly.pdbx_strand_id
1 'polypeptide(L)' 'MFTRVWQPACREEEVPDAGCFYEYTIGRQSIAVVRQKDGSVKAFHNTCAHPCGAGSACSVT' A
#
# COMPACT_ATOMS: atom_id res chain seq x y z
N MET A 1 0.46 -15.50 12.19
CA MET A 1 -0.96 -15.09 12.04
C MET A 1 -1.01 -13.58 12.26
N PHE A 2 -0.81 -12.77 11.21
CA PHE A 2 -0.57 -11.32 11.31
C PHE A 2 -1.55 -10.49 10.46
N THR A 3 -2.45 -11.13 9.71
CA THR A 3 -3.39 -10.50 8.76
C THR A 3 -4.69 -9.99 9.39
N ARG A 4 -4.91 -10.20 10.70
CA ARG A 4 -6.13 -9.76 11.40
C ARG A 4 -5.83 -8.88 12.62
N VAL A 5 -4.69 -8.22 12.61
CA VAL A 5 -4.29 -7.29 13.67
C VAL A 5 -4.00 -5.93 13.08
N TRP A 6 -4.20 -4.88 13.87
CA TRP A 6 -3.77 -3.53 13.51
C TRP A 6 -2.25 -3.48 13.49
N GLN A 7 -1.70 -2.99 12.38
CA GLN A 7 -0.27 -2.82 12.20
C GLN A 7 0.02 -1.34 11.95
N PRO A 8 0.98 -0.73 12.67
CA PRO A 8 1.44 0.60 12.35
C PRO A 8 2.23 0.55 11.04
N ALA A 9 1.68 1.12 9.97
CA ALA A 9 2.31 1.08 8.64
C ALA A 9 3.32 2.22 8.43
N CYS A 10 2.88 3.47 8.64
CA CYS A 10 3.71 4.67 8.49
C CYS A 10 3.22 5.76 9.43
N ARG A 11 4.04 6.81 9.58
CA ARG A 11 3.65 8.05 10.26
C ARG A 11 3.14 9.07 9.24
N GLU A 12 2.38 10.06 9.69
CA GLU A 12 1.91 11.14 8.83
C GLU A 12 3.07 11.97 8.26
N GLU A 13 4.20 12.06 8.99
CA GLU A 13 5.42 12.75 8.55
C GLU A 13 6.13 12.09 7.35
N GLU A 14 5.90 10.80 7.11
CA GLU A 14 6.46 10.10 5.94
C GLU A 14 5.65 10.36 4.66
N VAL A 15 4.45 10.94 4.80
CA VAL A 15 3.56 11.26 3.68
C VAL A 15 3.02 12.70 3.83
N PRO A 16 3.92 13.71 3.82
CA PRO A 16 3.57 15.08 4.20
C PRO A 16 2.67 15.76 3.19
N ASP A 17 2.91 15.50 1.90
CA ASP A 17 2.24 16.17 0.79
C ASP A 17 1.28 15.24 0.05
N ALA A 18 0.25 15.82 -0.55
CA ALA A 18 -0.68 15.09 -1.41
C ALA A 18 0.05 14.50 -2.63
N GLY A 19 -0.11 13.20 -2.84
CA GLY A 19 0.58 12.46 -3.90
C GLY A 19 1.84 11.73 -3.45
N CYS A 20 2.34 11.99 -2.24
CA CYS A 20 3.33 11.12 -1.61
C CYS A 20 2.69 9.76 -1.31
N PHE A 21 3.48 8.71 -1.45
CA PHE A 21 3.09 7.37 -1.07
C PHE A 21 4.21 6.67 -0.30
N TYR A 22 3.83 5.76 0.58
CA TYR A 22 4.71 4.93 1.36
C TYR A 22 4.37 3.47 1.11
N GLU A 23 5.37 2.65 0.80
CA GLU A 23 5.19 1.21 0.59
C GLU A 23 5.44 0.45 1.90
N TYR A 24 4.41 -0.23 2.38
CA TYR A 24 4.46 -1.08 3.56
C TYR A 24 4.36 -2.56 3.16
N THR A 25 5.46 -3.30 3.35
CA THR A 25 5.54 -4.72 2.97
C THR A 25 5.25 -5.62 4.17
N ILE A 26 4.22 -6.45 4.05
CA ILE A 26 3.83 -7.47 5.04
C ILE A 26 4.07 -8.85 4.43
N GLY A 27 5.26 -9.41 4.65
CA GLY A 27 5.62 -10.72 4.14
C GLY A 27 5.60 -10.77 2.60
N ARG A 28 4.54 -11.36 2.02
CA ARG A 28 4.36 -11.47 0.56
C ARG A 28 3.39 -10.44 -0.02
N GLN A 29 2.81 -9.58 0.81
CA GLN A 29 1.87 -8.54 0.40
C GLN A 29 2.56 -7.19 0.48
N SER A 30 2.48 -6.38 -0.57
CA SER A 30 2.85 -4.97 -0.52
C SER A 30 1.57 -4.13 -0.42
N ILE A 31 1.56 -3.16 0.48
CA ILE A 31 0.48 -2.20 0.71
C ILE A 31 1.01 -0.79 0.42
N ALA A 32 0.42 -0.07 -0.51
CA ALA A 32 0.73 1.32 -0.78
C ALA A 32 -0.18 2.23 0.06
N VAL A 33 0.41 3.03 0.95
CA VAL A 33 -0.28 4.09 1.71
C VAL A 33 -0.10 5.40 0.98
N VAL A 34 -1.17 6.06 0.57
CA VAL A 34 -1.15 7.27 -0.26
C VAL A 34 -1.89 8.41 0.42
N ARG A 35 -1.29 9.60 0.45
CA ARG A 35 -1.97 10.83 0.83
C ARG A 35 -2.73 11.36 -0.38
N GLN A 36 -4.05 11.36 -0.28
CA GLN A 36 -4.95 11.86 -1.30
C GLN A 36 -4.90 13.39 -1.38
N LYS A 37 -5.39 13.96 -2.49
CA LYS A 37 -5.45 15.42 -2.70
C LYS A 37 -6.38 16.15 -1.72
N ASP A 38 -7.37 15.44 -1.16
CA ASP A 38 -8.26 15.95 -0.13
C ASP A 38 -7.63 15.93 1.28
N GLY A 39 -6.37 15.49 1.39
CA GLY A 39 -5.67 15.34 2.67
C GLY A 39 -6.04 14.05 3.42
N SER A 40 -6.86 13.16 2.86
CA SER A 40 -7.12 11.87 3.48
C SER A 40 -5.98 10.87 3.23
N VAL A 41 -5.74 9.96 4.17
CA VAL A 41 -4.78 8.86 4.00
C VAL A 41 -5.55 7.58 3.64
N LYS A 42 -5.16 6.92 2.56
CA LYS A 42 -5.76 5.65 2.13
C LYS A 42 -4.67 4.61 1.88
N ALA A 43 -4.98 3.35 2.20
CA ALA A 43 -4.09 2.22 1.96
C ALA A 43 -4.70 1.29 0.91
N PHE A 44 -3.87 0.84 -0.04
CA PHE A 44 -4.26 -0.04 -1.14
C PHE A 44 -3.30 -1.23 -1.22
N HIS A 45 -3.79 -2.39 -1.64
CA HIS A 45 -2.86 -3.48 -1.99
C HIS A 45 -2.10 -3.07 -3.26
N ASN A 46 -0.77 -3.11 -3.20
CA ASN A 46 0.11 -2.81 -4.33
C ASN A 46 0.17 -4.00 -5.30
N THR A 47 -1.01 -4.47 -5.71
CA THR A 47 -1.20 -5.53 -6.67
C THR A 47 -1.98 -4.97 -7.84
N CYS A 48 -1.50 -5.21 -9.05
CA CYS A 48 -2.25 -4.87 -10.24
C CYS A 48 -3.63 -5.55 -10.19
N ALA A 49 -4.71 -4.77 -10.24
CA ALA A 49 -6.08 -5.30 -10.31
C ALA A 49 -6.42 -5.90 -11.68
N HIS A 50 -5.44 -5.95 -12.60
CA HIS A 50 -5.61 -6.68 -13.84
C HIS A 50 -5.83 -8.16 -13.56
N PRO A 51 -6.72 -8.85 -14.27
CA PRO A 51 -6.76 -10.30 -14.25
C PRO A 51 -5.57 -10.81 -15.08
N CYS A 52 -4.36 -10.72 -14.54
CA CYS A 52 -3.24 -11.47 -15.06
C CYS A 52 -3.45 -12.93 -14.64
N GLY A 53 -3.59 -13.83 -15.61
CA GLY A 53 -3.72 -15.26 -15.37
C GLY A 53 -2.66 -15.78 -14.40
N ALA A 54 -3.05 -16.74 -13.58
CA ALA A 54 -2.27 -17.31 -12.48
C ALA A 54 -0.78 -17.51 -12.84
N GLY A 55 0.11 -16.65 -12.34
CA GLY A 55 1.55 -16.90 -12.42
C GLY A 55 2.49 -15.70 -12.35
N SER A 56 2.06 -14.49 -12.72
CA SER A 56 2.94 -13.31 -12.65
C SER A 56 2.55 -12.42 -11.48
N ALA A 57 3.33 -12.46 -10.39
CA ALA A 57 3.26 -11.45 -9.35
C ALA A 57 3.78 -10.13 -9.92
N CYS A 58 2.91 -9.39 -10.62
CA CYS A 58 3.21 -8.06 -11.12
C CYS A 58 3.18 -7.09 -9.94
N SER A 59 4.25 -7.08 -9.15
CA SER A 59 4.53 -6.03 -8.18
C SER A 59 4.74 -4.75 -8.97
N VAL A 60 3.89 -3.76 -8.76
CA VAL A 60 3.98 -2.44 -9.39
C VAL A 60 4.95 -1.61 -8.56
N THR A 61 6.24 -1.88 -8.72
CA THR A 61 7.33 -1.03 -8.23
C THR A 61 8.46 -1.04 -9.25
#